data_AF-A0A0U2VHN1-F1
#
_entry.id   AF-A0A0U2VHN1-F1
#
_cell.length_a   1.000
_cell.length_b   1.000
_cell.length_c   1.000
_cell.angle_alpha   90.00
_cell.angle_beta   90.00
_cell.angle_gamma   90.00
#
_symmetry.space_group_name_H-M   'P 1'
#
loop_
_entity.id
_entity.type
_entity.pdbx_description
1 polymer ?
#
loop_
_entity_poly.entity_id
_entity_poly.type
_entity_poly.pdbx_seq_one_letter_code
_entity_poly.pdbx_strand_id
1 'polypeptide(L)'
;MKKIAERQKEWASLKYLVLAKSQPDYKAIRKLFADNHWDDEKEWVFRKYLQHALAQPTKKGDLLNAYQHVWGYFKTKATDEERQHYQSLIENFSINEDEVLPFLKKLTVKYQEPYLLQSVLLFPKA
;
A
#
# COMPACT_ATOMS: atom_id res chain seq x y z
N MET A 1 -3.07 -17.23 -18.85
CA MET A 1 -3.92 -16.98 -17.66
C MET A 1 -3.18 -17.09 -16.32
N LYS A 2 -2.25 -18.03 -16.10
CA LYS A 2 -1.47 -18.09 -14.83
C LYS A 2 -0.63 -16.82 -14.54
N LYS A 3 0.08 -16.29 -15.55
CA LYS A 3 0.93 -15.09 -15.41
C LYS A 3 0.19 -13.86 -14.87
N ILE A 4 -1.00 -13.53 -15.39
CA ILE A 4 -1.74 -12.33 -14.92
C ILE A 4 -2.19 -12.47 -13.46
N ALA A 5 -2.64 -13.66 -13.03
CA ALA A 5 -3.05 -13.89 -11.66
C ALA A 5 -1.88 -13.75 -10.67
N GLU A 6 -0.70 -14.26 -11.04
CA GLU A 6 0.54 -14.08 -10.27
C GLU A 6 0.90 -12.60 -10.13
N ARG A 7 0.78 -11.83 -11.22
CA ARG A 7 1.08 -10.40 -11.23
C ARG A 7 0.05 -9.55 -10.50
N GLN A 8 -1.22 -9.92 -10.55
CA GLN A 8 -2.26 -9.30 -9.73
C GLN A 8 -1.99 -9.53 -8.24
N LYS A 9 -1.55 -10.74 -7.85
CA LYS A 9 -1.18 -11.06 -6.47
C LYS A 9 0.05 -10.25 -6.03
N GLU A 10 1.09 -10.20 -6.86
CA GLU A 10 2.28 -9.39 -6.60
C GLU A 10 1.92 -7.90 -6.45
N TRP A 11 1.17 -7.35 -7.41
CA TRP A 11 0.72 -5.97 -7.38
C TRP A 11 -0.13 -5.67 -6.15
N ALA A 12 -1.08 -6.54 -5.79
CA ALA A 12 -1.91 -6.37 -4.61
C ALA A 12 -1.07 -6.23 -3.32
N SER A 13 0.03 -6.98 -3.20
CA SER A 13 0.94 -6.89 -2.05
C SER A 13 1.77 -5.60 -2.03
N LEU A 14 2.13 -5.07 -3.21
CA LEU A 14 3.04 -3.92 -3.36
C LEU A 14 2.33 -2.57 -3.50
N LYS A 15 1.05 -2.55 -3.87
CA LYS A 15 0.35 -1.33 -4.30
C LYS A 15 0.45 -0.16 -3.30
N TYR A 16 0.38 -0.42 -1.99
CA TYR A 16 0.50 0.65 -0.99
C TYR A 16 1.96 1.07 -0.73
N LEU A 17 2.92 0.17 -0.89
CA LEU A 17 4.34 0.53 -0.85
C LEU A 17 4.69 1.44 -2.04
N VAL A 18 4.23 1.07 -3.24
CA VAL A 18 4.41 1.90 -4.43
C VAL A 18 3.70 3.24 -4.26
N LEU A 19 2.47 3.26 -3.73
CA LEU A 19 1.76 4.50 -3.45
C LEU A 19 2.49 5.40 -2.45
N ALA A 20 3.10 4.82 -1.41
CA ALA A 20 3.89 5.53 -0.40
C ALA A 20 5.20 6.13 -0.97
N LYS A 21 5.61 5.70 -2.15
CA LYS A 21 6.86 6.09 -2.81
C LYS A 21 6.64 6.99 -4.04
N SER A 22 5.60 6.71 -4.82
CA SER A 22 5.30 7.40 -6.08
C SER A 22 3.85 7.17 -6.51
N GLN A 23 2.99 8.17 -6.30
CA GLN A 23 1.63 8.16 -6.82
C GLN A 23 1.56 8.05 -8.36
N PRO A 24 2.43 8.70 -9.15
CA PRO A 24 2.47 8.51 -10.60
C PRO A 24 2.71 7.05 -11.01
N ASP A 25 3.70 6.38 -10.41
CA ASP A 25 4.00 4.97 -10.73
C ASP A 25 2.87 4.04 -10.29
N TYR A 26 2.25 4.31 -9.13
CA TYR A 26 1.06 3.58 -8.69
C TYR A 26 -0.06 3.63 -9.74
N LYS A 27 -0.34 4.83 -10.28
CA LYS A 27 -1.36 5.03 -11.31
C LYS A 27 -0.97 4.33 -12.61
N ALA A 28 0.30 4.39 -13.00
CA ALA A 28 0.80 3.73 -14.21
C ALA A 28 0.69 2.21 -14.11
N ILE A 29 1.16 1.61 -13.01
CA ILE A 29 1.06 0.17 -12.78
C ILE A 29 -0.40 -0.29 -12.75
N ARG A 30 -1.28 0.44 -12.05
CA ARG A 30 -2.71 0.10 -12.00
C ARG A 30 -3.33 -0.01 -13.40
N LYS A 31 -2.92 0.84 -14.35
CA LYS A 31 -3.42 0.81 -15.73
C LYS A 31 -2.98 -0.43 -16.50
N LEU A 32 -1.84 -1.04 -16.17
CA LEU A 32 -1.37 -2.26 -16.84
C LEU A 32 -2.30 -3.46 -16.63
N PHE A 33 -3.10 -3.44 -15.55
CA PHE A 33 -4.07 -4.48 -15.20
C PHE A 33 -5.51 -4.16 -15.66
N ALA A 34 -5.71 -3.14 -16.50
CA ALA A 34 -7.04 -2.71 -16.92
C ALA A 34 -7.75 -3.73 -17.83
N ASP A 35 -6.98 -4.41 -18.66
CA ASP A 35 -7.39 -5.52 -19.50
C ASP A 35 -6.88 -6.84 -18.89
N ASN A 36 -7.68 -7.90 -18.95
CA ASN A 36 -7.36 -9.22 -18.39
C ASN A 36 -6.28 -9.98 -19.19
N HIS A 37 -5.33 -9.24 -19.79
CA HIS A 37 -4.24 -9.73 -20.61
C HIS A 37 -2.88 -9.32 -20.02
N TRP A 38 -1.91 -10.22 -20.07
CA TRP A 38 -0.55 -9.96 -19.59
C TRP A 38 0.47 -10.57 -20.54
N ASP A 39 1.28 -9.71 -21.14
CA ASP A 39 2.36 -10.02 -22.09
C ASP A 39 3.73 -9.59 -21.53
N ASP A 40 4.78 -9.84 -22.30
CA ASP A 40 6.15 -9.55 -21.88
C ASP A 40 6.46 -8.03 -21.92
N GLU A 41 5.75 -7.25 -22.74
CA GLU A 41 5.86 -5.78 -22.73
C GLU A 41 5.35 -5.19 -21.41
N LYS A 42 4.15 -5.60 -20.97
CA LYS A 42 3.60 -5.21 -19.67
C LYS A 42 4.48 -5.69 -18.52
N GLU A 43 5.07 -6.88 -18.62
CA GLU A 43 6.04 -7.34 -17.63
C GLU A 43 7.20 -6.36 -17.52
N TRP A 44 7.82 -5.98 -18.65
CA TRP A 44 8.94 -5.04 -18.66
C TRP A 44 8.55 -3.67 -18.10
N VAL A 45 7.39 -3.13 -18.51
CA VAL A 45 6.87 -1.84 -18.03
C VAL A 45 6.56 -1.89 -16.54
N PHE A 46 5.95 -2.97 -16.06
CA PHE A 46 5.68 -3.19 -14.63
C PHE A 46 6.96 -3.16 -13.79
N ARG A 47 8.01 -3.88 -14.22
CA ARG A 47 9.31 -3.91 -13.53
C ARG A 47 9.96 -2.53 -13.50
N LYS A 48 9.90 -1.79 -14.62
CA LYS A 48 10.45 -0.44 -14.73
C LYS A 48 9.80 0.53 -13.74
N TYR A 49 8.46 0.59 -13.70
CA TYR A 49 7.75 1.46 -12.75
C TYR A 49 7.97 1.04 -11.30
N LEU A 50 8.01 -0.25 -11.02
CA LEU A 50 8.27 -0.75 -9.67
C LEU A 50 9.67 -0.34 -9.19
N GLN A 51 10.69 -0.54 -10.02
CA GLN A 51 12.06 -0.12 -9.72
C GLN A 51 12.15 1.40 -9.51
N HIS A 52 11.53 2.18 -10.40
CA HIS A 52 11.53 3.64 -10.29
C HIS A 52 10.88 4.13 -9.00
N ALA A 53 9.71 3.57 -8.63
CA ALA A 53 9.03 3.90 -7.39
C ALA A 53 9.90 3.56 -6.17
N LEU A 54 10.48 2.35 -6.11
CA LEU A 54 11.27 1.91 -4.96
C LEU A 54 12.57 2.71 -4.79
N ALA A 55 13.11 3.29 -5.85
CA ALA A 55 14.26 4.20 -5.80
C ALA A 55 13.91 5.62 -5.28
N GLN A 56 12.63 5.97 -5.18
CA GLN A 56 12.24 7.28 -4.68
C GLN A 56 12.48 7.42 -3.16
N PRO A 57 12.91 8.60 -2.70
CA PRO A 57 12.96 8.89 -1.27
C PRO A 57 11.54 8.86 -0.69
N THR A 58 11.42 8.39 0.56
CA THR A 58 10.15 8.46 1.29
C THR A 58 9.83 9.92 1.59
N LYS A 59 8.64 10.38 1.19
CA LYS A 59 8.14 11.73 1.49
C LYS A 59 6.99 11.63 2.48
N LYS A 60 6.93 12.57 3.44
CA LYS A 60 5.91 12.59 4.50
C LYS A 60 4.49 12.52 3.90
N GLY A 61 4.22 13.36 2.91
CA GLY A 61 2.89 13.42 2.27
C GLY A 61 2.50 12.12 1.56
N ASP A 62 3.44 11.50 0.84
CA ASP A 62 3.16 10.27 0.09
C ASP A 62 2.94 9.08 1.03
N LEU A 63 3.75 8.96 2.09
CA LEU A 63 3.58 7.92 3.10
C LEU A 63 2.26 8.08 3.86
N LEU A 64 1.94 9.30 4.30
CA LEU A 64 0.67 9.59 4.97
C LEU A 64 -0.53 9.28 4.07
N ASN A 65 -0.46 9.63 2.79
CA ASN A 65 -1.50 9.31 1.81
C ASN A 65 -1.70 7.79 1.70
N ALA A 66 -0.62 7.00 1.63
CA ALA A 66 -0.72 5.55 1.63
C ALA A 66 -1.39 5.00 2.90
N TYR A 67 -1.06 5.55 4.08
CA TYR A 67 -1.72 5.20 5.34
C TYR A 67 -3.20 5.56 5.36
N GLN A 68 -3.60 6.71 4.82
CA GLN A 68 -5.02 7.06 4.70
C GLN A 68 -5.80 6.10 3.79
N HIS A 69 -5.15 5.58 2.74
CA HIS A 69 -5.73 4.53 1.92
C HIS A 69 -5.88 3.20 2.67
N VAL A 70 -4.89 2.81 3.49
CA VAL A 70 -4.98 1.63 4.35
C VAL A 70 -6.07 1.79 5.41
N TRP A 71 -6.17 2.97 6.03
CA TRP A 71 -7.23 3.30 6.99
C TRP A 71 -8.63 3.12 6.43
N GLY A 72 -8.81 3.33 5.12
CA GLY A 72 -10.07 3.08 4.41
C GLY A 72 -10.70 1.70 4.67
N TYR A 73 -9.90 0.67 4.95
CA TYR A 73 -10.38 -0.68 5.26
C TYR A 73 -11.04 -0.78 6.64
N PHE A 74 -10.67 0.08 7.58
CA PHE A 74 -11.14 0.02 8.97
C PHE A 74 -12.27 1.00 9.27
N LYS A 75 -12.54 1.98 8.38
CA LYS A 75 -13.50 3.08 8.63
C LYS A 75 -14.87 2.64 9.17
N THR A 76 -15.40 1.52 8.70
CA THR A 76 -16.72 0.98 9.11
C THR A 76 -16.66 -0.07 10.22
N LYS A 77 -15.46 -0.45 10.66
CA LYS A 77 -15.22 -1.55 11.64
C LYS A 77 -14.52 -1.07 12.92
N ALA A 78 -13.76 0.02 12.83
CA ALA A 78 -13.01 0.61 13.92
C ALA A 78 -13.95 1.17 15.00
N THR A 79 -13.60 0.94 16.26
CA THR A 79 -14.31 1.54 17.40
C THR A 79 -14.12 3.06 17.42
N ASP A 80 -14.93 3.78 18.19
CA ASP A 80 -14.79 5.23 18.30
C ASP A 80 -13.41 5.61 18.87
N GLU A 81 -12.89 4.83 19.83
CA GLU A 81 -11.56 5.01 20.41
C GLU A 81 -10.46 4.81 19.36
N GLU A 82 -10.59 3.79 18.51
CA GLU A 82 -9.61 3.54 17.43
C GLU A 82 -9.63 4.64 16.37
N ARG A 83 -10.82 5.18 16.04
CA ARG A 83 -10.94 6.32 15.13
C ARG A 83 -10.32 7.58 15.70
N GLN A 84 -10.57 7.88 16.98
CA GLN A 84 -9.97 9.02 17.66
C GLN A 84 -8.46 8.89 17.77
N HIS A 85 -7.96 7.71 18.14
CA HIS A 85 -6.52 7.46 18.22
C HIS A 85 -5.87 7.60 16.85
N TYR A 86 -6.45 6.99 15.80
CA TYR A 86 -5.96 7.17 14.43
C TYR A 86 -5.87 8.65 14.02
N GLN A 87 -6.90 9.44 14.31
CA GLN A 87 -6.95 10.86 13.99
C GLN A 87 -5.79 11.62 14.66
N SER A 88 -5.54 11.36 15.94
CA SER A 88 -4.41 11.94 16.68
C SER A 88 -3.05 11.56 16.08
N LEU A 89 -2.88 10.30 15.65
CA LEU A 89 -1.64 9.82 15.03
C LEU A 89 -1.37 10.51 13.68
N ILE A 90 -2.39 10.71 12.84
CA ILE A 90 -2.19 11.37 11.53
C ILE A 90 -1.95 12.88 11.63
N GLU A 91 -2.51 13.54 12.65
CA GLU A 91 -2.27 14.97 12.92
C GLU A 91 -0.82 15.22 13.35
N ASN A 92 -0.27 14.33 14.17
CA ASN A 92 1.09 14.43 14.69
C ASN A 92 2.11 13.63 13.87
N PHE A 93 1.74 13.14 12.68
CA PHE A 93 2.54 12.21 11.91
C PHE A 93 3.94 12.78 11.56
N SER A 94 4.97 11.98 11.81
CA SER A 94 6.36 12.23 11.43
C SER A 94 6.97 10.97 10.84
N ILE A 95 7.86 11.11 9.85
CA ILE A 95 8.58 9.95 9.29
C ILE A 95 9.56 9.37 10.31
N ASN A 96 10.13 10.22 11.18
CA ASN A 96 11.15 9.79 12.15
C ASN A 96 10.52 9.06 13.35
N GLU A 97 9.24 9.30 13.61
CA GLU A 97 8.47 8.78 14.74
C GLU A 97 7.12 8.26 14.22
N ASP A 98 7.19 7.22 13.38
CA ASP A 98 6.01 6.67 12.71
C ASP A 98 5.22 5.71 13.62
N GLU A 99 4.29 6.27 14.37
CA GLU A 99 3.31 5.52 15.18
C GLU A 99 2.08 5.06 14.39
N VAL A 100 1.87 5.59 13.18
CA VAL A 100 0.74 5.21 12.33
C VAL A 100 0.92 3.79 11.82
N LEU A 101 2.13 3.41 11.39
CA LEU A 101 2.45 2.06 10.93
C LEU A 101 2.12 0.96 11.95
N PRO A 102 2.66 0.96 13.19
CA PRO A 102 2.37 -0.09 14.17
C PRO A 102 0.89 -0.15 14.52
N PHE A 103 0.20 0.99 14.57
CA PHE A 103 -1.25 1.03 14.78
C PHE A 103 -2.02 0.35 13.65
N LEU A 104 -1.74 0.69 12.38
CA LEU A 104 -2.39 0.06 11.22
C LEU A 104 -2.07 -1.45 11.14
N LYS A 105 -0.85 -1.88 11.50
CA LYS A 105 -0.52 -3.31 11.61
C LYS A 105 -1.38 -4.01 12.66
N LYS A 106 -1.53 -3.41 13.84
CA LYS A 106 -2.37 -3.95 14.92
C LYS A 106 -3.82 -4.11 14.47
N LEU A 107 -4.38 -3.09 13.82
CA LEU A 107 -5.75 -3.17 13.28
C LEU A 107 -5.87 -4.23 12.18
N THR A 108 -4.87 -4.34 11.30
CA THR A 108 -4.86 -5.34 10.23
C THR A 108 -4.95 -6.77 10.79
N VAL A 109 -4.20 -7.05 11.86
CA VAL A 109 -4.25 -8.35 12.56
C VAL A 109 -5.55 -8.51 13.35
N LYS A 110 -6.00 -7.48 14.07
CA LYS A 110 -7.25 -7.51 14.86
C LYS A 110 -8.46 -7.84 13.99
N TYR A 111 -8.60 -7.17 12.84
CA TYR A 111 -9.74 -7.31 11.94
C TYR A 111 -9.54 -8.38 10.86
N GLN A 112 -8.39 -9.05 10.84
CA GLN A 112 -8.05 -10.11 9.88
C GLN A 112 -8.27 -9.68 8.43
N GLU A 113 -7.87 -8.46 8.06
CA GLU A 113 -8.04 -7.91 6.70
C GLU A 113 -7.15 -8.65 5.69
N PRO A 114 -7.68 -9.58 4.85
CA PRO A 114 -6.85 -10.53 4.11
C PRO A 114 -5.91 -9.85 3.09
N TYR A 115 -6.40 -8.77 2.47
CA TYR A 115 -5.61 -7.98 1.53
C TYR A 115 -4.47 -7.22 2.19
N LEU A 116 -4.67 -6.73 3.41
CA LEU A 116 -3.67 -5.95 4.14
C LEU A 116 -2.66 -6.85 4.86
N LEU A 117 -3.05 -8.06 5.27
CA LEU A 117 -2.15 -9.08 5.81
C LEU A 117 -1.03 -9.47 4.82
N GLN A 118 -1.27 -9.29 3.52
CA GLN A 118 -0.29 -9.53 2.45
C GLN A 118 0.45 -8.27 2.01
N SER A 119 0.21 -7.11 2.65
CA SER A 119 0.80 -5.84 2.24
C SER A 119 2.26 -5.72 2.67
N VAL A 120 3.15 -5.46 1.70
CA VAL A 120 4.57 -5.25 1.96
C VAL A 120 4.84 -3.94 2.72
N LEU A 121 3.97 -2.93 2.58
CA LEU A 121 4.07 -1.69 3.35
C LEU A 121 3.91 -1.97 4.87
N LEU A 122 2.97 -2.83 5.23
CA LEU A 122 2.65 -3.16 6.62
C LEU A 122 3.54 -4.29 7.16
N PHE A 123 3.75 -5.31 6.36
CA PHE A 123 4.52 -6.50 6.69
C PHE A 123 5.59 -6.72 5.62
N PRO A 124 6.74 -6.02 5.71
CA PRO A 124 7.86 -6.23 4.82
C PRO A 124 8.27 -7.71 4.84
N LYS A 125 8.52 -8.28 3.65
CA LYS A 125 9.07 -9.62 3.55
C LYS A 125 10.54 -9.56 3.95
N ALA A 126 10.95 -10.46 4.84
CA ALA A 126 12.35 -10.67 5.22
C ALA A 126 13.17 -11.18 4.02
#